data_AF-A0A0C1H6A1-F1
#
_entry.id   AF-A0A0C1H6A1-F1
#
_cell.length_a   1.000
_cell.length_b   1.000
_cell.length_c   1.000
_cell.angle_alpha   90.00
_cell.angle_beta   90.00
_cell.angle_gamma   90.00
#
_symmetry.space_group_name_H-M   'P 1'
#
loop_
_entity.id
_entity.type
_entity.pdbx_description
1 polymer ?
#
loop_
_entity_poly.entity_id
_entity_poly.type
_entity_poly.pdbx_seq_one_letter_code
_entity_poly.pdbx_strand_id
1 'polypeptide(L)'
;MNTNKLNKSEMDKALKGNWKVIGCQLNGLWLPSAIFENFIYSFPDVEHFKLAWGELTFPNYVGGFPKSDKGRISINIDFLPYQIDLIPHSGPFAEKAFKGIFELDHDILKANFAFPEIERPHFFSAKQGHVYEIWQRI
;
A
#
# COMPACT_ATOMS: atom_id res chain seq x y z
N MET A 1 17.96 17.93 15.33
CA MET A 1 16.55 17.70 14.98
C MET A 1 16.22 16.26 15.34
N ASN A 2 15.43 16.03 16.39
CA ASN A 2 15.00 14.68 16.77
C ASN A 2 13.86 14.26 15.84
N THR A 3 14.18 13.56 14.76
CA THR A 3 13.19 12.73 14.08
C THR A 3 12.86 11.57 15.01
N ASN A 4 11.76 11.66 15.75
CA ASN A 4 11.23 10.55 16.54
C ASN A 4 10.93 9.39 15.58
N LYS A 5 11.89 8.45 15.44
CA LYS A 5 11.65 7.19 14.75
C LYS A 5 10.61 6.42 15.58
N LEU A 6 9.47 6.10 14.98
CA LEU A 6 8.48 5.22 15.60
C LEU A 6 9.15 3.87 15.87
N ASN A 7 9.02 3.35 17.09
CA ASN A 7 9.41 1.97 17.38
C ASN A 7 8.35 0.98 16.85
N LYS A 8 8.65 -0.32 16.81
CA LYS A 8 7.73 -1.34 16.24
C LYS A 8 6.34 -1.34 16.91
N SER A 9 6.26 -1.10 18.22
CA SER A 9 4.97 -1.05 18.94
C SER A 9 4.16 0.20 18.61
N GLU A 10 4.82 1.35 18.43
CA GLU A 10 4.17 2.58 17.99
C GLU A 10 3.71 2.45 16.54
N MET A 11 4.51 1.84 15.68
CA MET A 11 4.14 1.55 14.29
C MET A 11 2.92 0.62 14.21
N ASP A 12 2.86 -0.42 15.06
CA ASP A 12 1.71 -1.31 15.12
C ASP A 12 0.42 -0.58 15.48
N LYS A 13 0.46 0.23 16.54
CA LYS A 13 -0.70 1.06 16.93
C LYS A 13 -1.09 2.05 15.83
N ALA A 14 -0.11 2.62 15.14
CA ALA A 14 -0.35 3.65 14.16
C ALA A 14 -0.87 3.08 12.83
N LEU A 15 -0.39 1.92 12.36
CA LEU A 15 -0.84 1.32 11.11
C LEU A 15 -2.16 0.56 11.27
N LYS A 16 -2.40 -0.06 12.43
CA LYS A 16 -3.58 -0.89 12.67
C LYS A 16 -4.88 -0.11 12.44
N GLY A 17 -5.84 -0.76 11.77
CA GLY A 17 -7.15 -0.19 11.48
C GLY A 17 -7.56 -0.34 10.02
N ASN A 18 -8.60 0.40 9.64
CA ASN A 18 -9.13 0.41 8.29
C ASN A 18 -8.76 1.71 7.58
N TRP A 19 -8.46 1.59 6.29
CA TRP A 19 -7.89 2.64 5.48
C TRP A 19 -8.55 2.66 4.11
N LYS A 20 -9.22 3.76 3.79
CA LYS A 20 -9.85 3.97 2.50
C LYS A 20 -8.88 4.64 1.53
N VAL A 21 -8.73 4.10 0.32
CA VAL A 21 -7.96 4.78 -0.73
C VAL A 21 -8.71 6.02 -1.20
N ILE A 22 -8.07 7.19 -1.10
CA ILE A 22 -8.61 8.50 -1.50
C ILE A 22 -7.83 9.15 -2.66
N GLY A 23 -6.70 8.56 -3.05
CA GLY A 23 -5.97 8.94 -4.25
C GLY A 23 -5.16 7.76 -4.76
N CYS A 24 -5.07 7.60 -6.09
CA CYS A 24 -4.30 6.53 -6.71
C CYS A 24 -3.66 7.02 -8.02
N GLN A 25 -2.35 6.82 -8.15
CA GLN A 25 -1.64 6.86 -9.42
C GLN A 25 -1.18 5.46 -9.80
N LEU A 26 -1.37 5.09 -11.06
CA LEU A 26 -0.85 3.85 -11.63
C LEU A 26 0.01 4.19 -12.85
N ASN A 27 1.24 3.69 -12.89
CA ASN A 27 2.21 3.97 -13.96
C ASN A 27 2.41 5.48 -14.20
N GLY A 28 2.36 6.28 -13.13
CA GLY A 28 2.51 7.74 -13.20
C GLY A 28 1.27 8.52 -13.62
N LEU A 29 0.12 7.85 -13.82
CA LEU A 29 -1.14 8.49 -14.19
C LEU A 29 -2.11 8.48 -13.02
N TRP A 30 -2.70 9.63 -12.68
CA TRP A 30 -3.80 9.71 -11.73
C TRP A 30 -5.03 8.99 -12.28
N LEU A 31 -5.56 8.08 -11.49
CA LEU A 31 -6.76 7.33 -11.83
C LEU A 31 -8.02 8.11 -11.43
N PRO A 32 -9.13 8.01 -12.19
CA PRO A 32 -10.45 8.44 -11.73
C PRO A 32 -10.88 7.71 -10.45
N SER A 33 -11.58 8.42 -9.54
CA SER A 33 -11.99 7.86 -8.24
C SER A 33 -12.83 6.59 -8.35
N ALA A 34 -13.70 6.48 -9.36
CA ALA A 34 -14.55 5.31 -9.61
C ALA A 34 -13.77 3.97 -9.69
N ILE A 35 -12.46 4.02 -9.92
CA ILE A 35 -11.60 2.84 -9.98
C ILE A 35 -11.20 2.33 -8.59
N PHE A 36 -11.01 3.22 -7.62
CA PHE A 36 -10.44 2.91 -6.30
C PHE A 36 -11.33 3.32 -5.12
N GLU A 37 -12.46 4.01 -5.33
CA GLU A 37 -13.30 4.58 -4.27
C GLU A 37 -13.90 3.55 -3.31
N ASN A 38 -13.88 2.28 -3.72
CA ASN A 38 -14.33 1.15 -2.94
C ASN A 38 -13.17 0.42 -2.23
N PHE A 39 -11.91 0.79 -2.48
CA PHE A 39 -10.77 0.08 -1.89
C PHE A 39 -10.62 0.48 -0.43
N ILE A 40 -10.89 -0.49 0.44
CA ILE A 40 -10.69 -0.38 1.89
C ILE A 40 -9.72 -1.47 2.31
N TYR A 41 -8.51 -1.04 2.71
CA TYR A 41 -7.53 -1.91 3.31
C TYR A 41 -7.76 -2.01 4.81
N SER A 42 -7.58 -3.21 5.36
CA SER A 42 -7.55 -3.46 6.79
C SER A 42 -6.19 -4.01 7.17
N PHE A 43 -5.51 -3.36 8.11
CA PHE A 43 -4.29 -3.85 8.75
C PHE A 43 -4.66 -4.33 10.15
N PRO A 44 -4.90 -5.64 10.37
CA PRO A 44 -5.18 -6.16 11.72
C PRO A 44 -3.96 -6.09 12.65
N ASP A 45 -2.76 -6.11 12.05
CA ASP A 45 -1.44 -6.06 12.68
C ASP A 45 -0.38 -5.57 11.64
N VAL A 46 0.90 -5.52 12.04
CA VAL A 46 2.04 -5.13 11.18
C VAL A 46 2.55 -6.22 10.24
N GLU A 47 1.84 -7.34 10.10
CA GLU A 47 2.28 -8.49 9.30
C GLU A 47 1.25 -8.89 8.24
N HIS A 48 0.00 -8.42 8.34
CA HIS A 48 -1.08 -8.81 7.46
C HIS A 48 -1.86 -7.61 6.92
N PHE A 49 -2.44 -7.79 5.73
CA PHE A 49 -3.47 -6.90 5.20
C PHE A 49 -4.67 -7.71 4.69
N LYS A 50 -5.82 -7.05 4.65
CA LYS A 50 -7.01 -7.46 3.89
C LYS A 50 -7.45 -6.32 3.00
N LEU A 51 -8.07 -6.63 1.87
CA LEU A 51 -8.67 -5.66 0.95
C LEU A 51 -10.15 -6.02 0.78
N ALA A 52 -11.03 -5.14 1.22
CA ALA A 52 -12.46 -5.30 1.00
C ALA A 52 -12.75 -5.33 -0.50
N TRP A 53 -13.59 -6.27 -0.93
CA TRP A 53 -13.94 -6.49 -2.33
C TRP A 53 -12.72 -6.76 -3.23
N GLY A 54 -11.63 -7.27 -2.66
CA GLY A 54 -10.44 -7.66 -3.41
C GLY A 54 -10.77 -8.68 -4.52
N GLU A 55 -11.78 -9.53 -4.31
CA GLU A 55 -12.33 -10.46 -5.29
C GLU A 55 -13.10 -9.77 -6.43
N LEU A 56 -13.71 -8.60 -6.20
CA LEU A 56 -14.47 -7.83 -7.20
C LEU A 56 -13.58 -6.89 -8.03
N THR A 57 -12.29 -6.80 -7.73
CA THR A 57 -11.30 -6.13 -8.61
C THR A 57 -11.08 -6.84 -9.95
N PHE A 58 -11.91 -7.86 -10.24
CA PHE A 58 -11.97 -8.69 -11.44
C PHE A 58 -12.95 -8.18 -12.51
N PRO A 59 -12.72 -6.98 -13.07
CA PRO A 59 -12.76 -6.91 -14.53
C PRO A 59 -11.38 -6.60 -15.10
N ASN A 60 -11.10 -7.17 -16.27
CA ASN A 60 -9.86 -7.02 -17.05
C ASN A 60 -9.52 -5.59 -17.51
N TYR A 61 -10.31 -4.59 -17.10
CA TYR A 61 -10.04 -3.20 -17.38
C TYR A 61 -9.53 -2.53 -16.11
N VAL A 62 -8.34 -1.96 -16.25
CA VAL A 62 -7.53 -1.26 -15.24
C VAL A 62 -6.74 -2.20 -14.34
N GLY A 63 -5.41 -2.18 -14.48
CA GLY A 63 -4.45 -3.04 -13.80
C GLY A 63 -4.44 -2.85 -12.28
N GLY A 64 -5.44 -3.43 -11.62
CA GLY A 64 -5.61 -3.39 -10.18
C GLY A 64 -4.39 -3.94 -9.46
N PHE A 65 -4.02 -3.25 -8.40
CA PHE A 65 -3.04 -3.61 -7.41
C PHE A 65 -3.79 -3.96 -6.12
N PRO A 66 -3.42 -4.98 -5.33
CA PRO A 66 -2.62 -6.18 -5.56
C PRO A 66 -3.37 -7.40 -6.15
N LYS A 67 -4.64 -7.28 -6.56
CA LYS A 67 -5.51 -8.40 -7.01
C LYS A 67 -5.58 -9.57 -6.03
N SER A 68 -5.59 -9.25 -4.73
CA SER A 68 -5.74 -10.22 -3.66
C SER A 68 -6.57 -9.60 -2.54
N ASP A 69 -7.50 -10.38 -2.00
CA ASP A 69 -8.35 -10.03 -0.86
C ASP A 69 -7.56 -9.96 0.45
N LYS A 70 -6.36 -10.53 0.50
CA LYS A 70 -5.49 -10.56 1.67
C LYS A 70 -4.03 -10.82 1.33
N GLY A 71 -3.17 -10.63 2.32
CA GLY A 71 -1.79 -11.05 2.20
C GLY A 71 -0.98 -10.63 3.41
N ARG A 72 0.33 -10.58 3.22
CA ARG A 72 1.29 -10.20 4.25
C ARG A 72 1.87 -8.83 3.96
N ILE A 73 2.33 -8.16 5.00
CA ILE A 73 3.16 -6.98 4.91
C ILE A 73 4.48 -7.20 5.65
N SER A 74 5.52 -6.48 5.22
CA SER A 74 6.79 -6.38 5.92
C SER A 74 7.15 -4.91 6.07
N ILE A 75 7.50 -4.48 7.27
CA ILE A 75 7.81 -3.08 7.58
C ILE A 75 9.26 -2.96 8.02
N ASN A 76 9.96 -1.97 7.45
CA ASN A 76 11.29 -1.58 7.90
C ASN A 76 11.35 -0.07 8.18
N ILE A 77 11.53 0.26 9.47
CA ILE A 77 11.56 1.62 10.02
C ILE A 77 12.98 2.20 10.16
N ASP A 78 14.01 1.44 9.77
CA ASP A 78 15.39 1.89 9.85
C ASP A 78 15.74 2.90 8.76
N PHE A 79 14.95 2.94 7.69
CA PHE A 79 15.09 3.83 6.53
C PHE A 79 14.07 4.97 6.56
N LEU A 80 14.40 6.09 5.91
CA LEU A 80 13.48 7.20 5.66
C LEU A 80 13.48 7.52 4.15
N PRO A 81 12.32 7.50 3.46
CA PRO A 81 10.99 7.11 3.96
C PRO A 81 10.96 5.66 4.48
N TYR A 82 10.03 5.37 5.41
CA TYR A 82 9.87 4.01 5.92
C TYR A 82 9.53 3.06 4.78
N GLN A 83 9.97 1.81 4.89
CA GLN A 83 9.74 0.81 3.84
C GLN A 83 8.59 -0.10 4.24
N ILE A 84 7.74 -0.41 3.27
CA ILE A 84 6.67 -1.39 3.39
C ILE A 84 6.70 -2.29 2.15
N ASP A 85 6.64 -3.60 2.35
CA ASP A 85 6.43 -4.56 1.27
C ASP A 85 5.04 -5.15 1.42
N LEU A 86 4.29 -5.18 0.32
CA LEU A 86 2.98 -5.82 0.27
C LEU A 86 3.10 -7.12 -0.52
N ILE A 87 2.73 -8.25 0.09
CA ILE A 87 2.88 -9.60 -0.46
C ILE A 87 1.48 -10.22 -0.58
N PRO A 88 0.86 -10.22 -1.78
CA PRO A 88 -0.47 -10.77 -1.98
C PRO A 88 -0.46 -12.28 -1.79
N HIS A 89 -1.54 -12.82 -1.23
CA HIS A 89 -1.68 -14.26 -1.05
C HIS A 89 -2.16 -14.98 -2.33
N SER A 90 -2.89 -14.28 -3.19
CA SER A 90 -3.55 -14.82 -4.38
C SER A 90 -3.39 -13.90 -5.59
N GLY A 91 -3.91 -14.34 -6.75
CA GLY A 91 -3.86 -13.58 -7.99
C GLY A 91 -2.53 -13.67 -8.75
N PRO A 92 -2.35 -12.90 -9.84
CA PRO A 92 -1.17 -12.96 -10.72
C PRO A 92 0.17 -12.65 -10.04
N PHE A 93 0.13 -11.99 -8.89
CA PHE A 93 1.29 -11.61 -8.09
C PHE A 93 1.36 -12.34 -6.75
N ALA A 94 0.67 -13.48 -6.61
CA ALA A 94 0.71 -14.30 -5.40
C ALA A 94 2.16 -14.58 -4.97
N GLU A 95 2.43 -14.37 -3.67
CA GLU A 95 3.73 -14.53 -3.02
C GLU A 95 4.88 -13.66 -3.58
N LYS A 96 4.58 -12.71 -4.48
CA LYS A 96 5.56 -11.75 -5.01
C LYS A 96 5.44 -10.42 -4.29
N ALA A 97 6.55 -9.95 -3.73
CA ALA A 97 6.58 -8.71 -2.98
C ALA A 97 6.48 -7.49 -3.91
N PHE A 98 5.54 -6.62 -3.60
CA PHE A 98 5.52 -5.25 -4.07
C PHE A 98 6.32 -4.39 -3.11
N LYS A 99 7.52 -4.03 -3.51
CA LYS A 99 8.44 -3.29 -2.66
C LYS A 99 8.03 -1.82 -2.66
N GLY A 100 7.83 -1.25 -1.48
CA GLY A 100 7.31 0.10 -1.36
C GLY A 100 7.92 0.96 -0.27
N ILE A 101 7.51 2.22 -0.28
CA ILE A 101 7.76 3.15 0.81
C ILE A 101 6.44 3.67 1.33
N PHE A 102 6.42 4.08 2.58
CA PHE A 102 5.27 4.75 3.18
C PHE A 102 5.67 5.87 4.12
N GLU A 103 4.75 6.81 4.26
CA GLU A 103 4.74 7.78 5.34
C GLU A 103 3.35 7.79 5.97
N LEU A 104 3.34 8.05 7.28
CA LEU A 104 2.13 8.13 8.07
C LEU A 104 2.09 9.51 8.73
N ASP A 105 1.04 10.27 8.45
CA ASP A 105 0.72 11.54 9.08
C ASP A 105 -0.68 11.46 9.66
N HIS A 106 -0.76 11.12 10.96
CA HIS A 106 -2.00 10.90 11.69
C HIS A 106 -2.94 9.89 11.01
N ASP A 107 -3.95 10.39 10.31
CA ASP A 107 -4.97 9.61 9.62
C ASP A 107 -4.78 9.56 8.11
N ILE A 108 -3.64 10.06 7.61
CA ILE A 108 -3.22 9.95 6.21
C ILE A 108 -2.02 9.02 6.11
N LEU A 109 -2.14 7.99 5.30
CA LEU A 109 -1.04 7.10 4.91
C LEU A 109 -0.78 7.31 3.43
N LYS A 110 0.46 7.65 3.06
CA LYS A 110 0.88 7.64 1.64
C LYS A 110 1.79 6.46 1.43
N ALA A 111 1.53 5.68 0.39
CA ALA A 111 2.35 4.53 0.04
C ALA A 111 2.64 4.50 -1.45
N ASN A 112 3.86 4.16 -1.82
CA ASN A 112 4.25 3.94 -3.21
C ASN A 112 4.86 2.55 -3.32
N PHE A 113 4.35 1.74 -4.22
CA PHE A 113 4.75 0.36 -4.43
C PHE A 113 5.27 0.17 -5.85
N ALA A 114 6.37 -0.55 -5.99
CA ALA A 114 6.84 -1.09 -7.26
C ALA A 114 6.24 -2.47 -7.51
N PHE A 115 5.85 -2.76 -8.76
CA PHE A 115 5.52 -4.13 -9.18
C PHE A 115 6.72 -5.08 -8.96
N PRO A 116 6.51 -6.39 -8.89
CA PRO A 116 7.61 -7.36 -8.80
C PRO A 116 8.67 -7.14 -9.88
N GLU A 117 9.93 -7.37 -9.53
CA GLU A 117 11.13 -7.11 -10.35
C GLU A 117 11.42 -5.62 -10.65
N ILE A 118 10.56 -4.69 -10.24
CA ILE A 118 10.81 -3.25 -10.33
C ILE A 118 11.50 -2.76 -9.05
N GLU A 119 12.41 -1.80 -9.20
CA GLU A 119 13.14 -1.21 -8.08
C GLU A 119 12.19 -0.50 -7.10
N ARG A 120 12.44 -0.65 -5.79
CA ARG A 120 11.70 0.05 -4.73
C ARG A 120 11.67 1.57 -5.03
N PRO A 121 10.50 2.24 -4.91
CA PRO A 121 10.43 3.69 -5.02
C PRO A 121 11.19 4.41 -3.91
N HIS A 122 11.66 5.61 -4.24
CA HIS A 122 12.34 6.51 -3.30
C HIS A 122 11.57 7.82 -3.05
N PHE A 123 10.44 8.03 -3.75
CA PHE A 123 9.61 9.24 -3.66
C PHE A 123 8.11 8.89 -3.72
N PHE A 124 7.25 9.74 -3.16
CA PHE A 124 5.80 9.57 -3.17
C PHE A 124 5.16 10.05 -4.48
N SER A 125 5.44 9.33 -5.56
CA SER A 125 4.82 9.49 -6.89
C SER A 125 5.03 8.21 -7.69
N ALA A 126 4.01 7.76 -8.42
CA ALA A 126 4.18 6.61 -9.30
C ALA A 126 5.05 6.99 -10.51
N LYS A 127 5.95 6.07 -10.91
CA LYS A 127 6.56 6.02 -12.24
C LYS A 127 6.03 4.79 -12.99
N GLN A 128 6.52 4.54 -14.21
CA GLN A 128 6.22 3.30 -14.92
C GLN A 128 6.55 2.10 -14.03
N GLY A 129 5.59 1.17 -13.89
CA GLY A 129 5.76 -0.02 -13.06
C GLY A 129 5.45 0.19 -11.57
N HIS A 130 4.85 1.32 -11.20
CA HIS A 130 4.54 1.66 -9.80
C HIS A 130 3.06 1.96 -9.59
N VAL A 131 2.62 1.82 -8.35
CA VAL A 131 1.32 2.25 -7.85
C VAL A 131 1.56 3.13 -6.63
N TYR A 132 1.11 4.38 -6.70
CA TYR A 132 1.15 5.31 -5.58
C TYR A 132 -0.26 5.57 -5.08
N GLU A 133 -0.48 5.44 -3.78
CA GLU A 133 -1.78 5.59 -3.17
C GLU A 133 -1.72 6.50 -1.94
N ILE A 134 -2.84 7.21 -1.72
CA ILE A 134 -3.09 8.03 -0.53
C ILE A 134 -4.30 7.42 0.16
N TRP A 135 -4.15 7.05 1.42
CA TRP A 135 -5.16 6.36 2.20
C TRP A 135 -5.57 7.23 3.39
N GLN A 136 -6.86 7.24 3.71
CA GLN A 136 -7.45 7.93 4.85
C GLN A 136 -8.00 6.90 5.84
N ARG A 137 -7.65 7.02 7.12
CA ARG A 137 -8.20 6.17 8.17
C ARG A 137 -9.72 6.37 8.29
N ILE A 138 -10.46 5.29 8.51
CA ILE A 138 -11.92 5.26 8.74
C ILE A 138 -12.30 4.47 10.00
#